data_AF-A0A6I3LZ17-F1
#
_entry.id   AF-A0A6I3LZ17-F1
#
_cell.length_a   1.000
_cell.length_b   1.000
_cell.length_c   1.000
_cell.angle_alpha   90.00
_cell.angle_beta   90.00
_cell.angle_gamma   90.00
#
_symmetry.space_group_name_H-M   'P 1'
#
loop_
_entity.id
_entity.type
_entity.pdbx_description
1 polymer ?
#
loop_
_entity_poly.entity_id
_entity_poly.type
_entity_poly.pdbx_seq_one_letter_code
_entity_poly.pdbx_strand_id
1 'polypeptide(L)'
;MHCYYYYYFILLFLFFGLTTITAQEKNKIVLNDTLKSETIDPLRPAKAAFYSAILPGLGQVYNKKYWKVPLVYGAIGTSVYFYVDSQKNYNIYRDEYKNRLLGKTSDSDYLARLSENQLLTAQKQFQRNRDLSALFIVGFYVLNIIDANIDAALSQFNVSEKLAFKPVINFRNENLSRNYGLSLAYSF
;
A
#
# COMPACT_ATOMS: atom_id res chain seq x y z
N MET A 1 30.84 -6.67 -9.60
CA MET A 1 30.81 -6.11 -8.23
C MET A 1 29.44 -5.46 -7.92
N HIS A 2 28.31 -6.15 -8.19
CA HIS A 2 26.96 -5.55 -8.10
C HIS A 2 25.93 -6.36 -7.27
N CYS A 3 26.30 -7.54 -6.75
CA CYS A 3 25.36 -8.43 -6.06
C CYS A 3 25.08 -8.01 -4.59
N TYR A 4 25.94 -7.19 -3.99
CA TYR A 4 25.87 -6.83 -2.57
C TYR A 4 24.86 -5.71 -2.29
N TYR A 5 24.59 -4.84 -3.27
CA TYR A 5 23.69 -3.70 -3.10
C TYR A 5 22.22 -4.12 -2.89
N TYR A 6 21.81 -5.24 -3.48
CA TYR A 6 20.47 -5.82 -3.28
C TYR A 6 20.26 -6.30 -1.84
N TYR A 7 21.28 -6.90 -1.23
CA TYR A 7 21.23 -7.33 0.17
C TYR A 7 21.14 -6.13 1.12
N TYR A 8 21.88 -5.04 0.85
CA TYR A 8 21.78 -3.81 1.65
C TYR A 8 20.39 -3.15 1.55
N PHE A 9 19.73 -3.20 0.40
CA PHE A 9 18.38 -2.66 0.23
C PHE A 9 17.32 -3.47 1.01
N ILE A 10 17.48 -4.80 1.07
CA ILE A 10 16.62 -5.70 1.86
C ILE A 10 16.91 -5.55 3.38
N LEU A 11 18.16 -5.31 3.78
CA LEU A 11 18.54 -5.12 5.19
C LEU A 11 18.12 -3.74 5.73
N LEU A 12 18.05 -2.71 4.87
CA LEU A 12 17.55 -1.37 5.24
C LEU A 12 16.04 -1.38 5.53
N PHE A 13 15.27 -2.24 4.85
CA PHE A 13 13.82 -2.37 5.05
C PHE A 13 13.46 -3.09 6.36
N LEU A 14 14.36 -3.95 6.87
CA LEU A 14 14.19 -4.66 8.15
C LEU A 14 14.47 -3.79 9.38
N PHE A 15 15.18 -2.67 9.24
CA PHE A 15 15.56 -1.81 10.37
C PHE A 15 14.54 -0.72 10.74
N PHE A 16 13.56 -0.42 9.87
CA PHE A 16 12.50 0.55 10.17
C PHE A 16 11.30 -0.04 10.96
N GLY A 17 11.35 -1.33 11.33
CA GLY A 17 10.27 -2.05 12.01
C GLY A 17 10.23 -1.94 13.54
N LEU A 18 11.15 -1.20 14.17
CA LEU A 18 11.22 -1.06 15.63
C LEU A 18 10.95 0.38 16.05
N THR A 19 9.69 0.82 15.98
CA THR A 19 9.23 1.94 16.81
C THR A 19 8.40 1.37 17.95
N THR A 20 8.88 1.57 19.16
CA THR A 20 8.22 1.20 20.41
C THR A 20 6.95 2.04 20.57
N ILE A 21 5.79 1.42 20.45
CA ILE A 21 4.52 2.04 20.84
C ILE A 21 4.46 2.00 22.37
N THR A 22 4.77 3.12 23.02
CA THR A 22 4.37 3.35 24.41
C THR A 22 3.23 4.37 24.40
N ALA A 23 2.01 3.88 24.56
CA ALA A 23 0.84 4.71 24.80
C ALA A 23 -0.11 4.00 25.77
N GLN A 24 0.12 4.16 27.07
CA GLN A 24 -0.94 4.00 28.06
C GLN A 24 -0.88 5.18 29.02
N GLU A 25 -1.61 6.24 28.68
CA GLU A 25 -2.08 7.19 29.67
C GLU A 25 -3.40 6.65 30.24
N LYS A 26 -3.46 6.51 31.56
CA LYS A 26 -4.59 5.91 32.28
C LYS A 26 -5.78 6.87 32.28
N ASN A 27 -6.61 6.82 31.25
CA ASN A 27 -7.83 7.61 31.20
C ASN A 27 -8.86 7.11 32.21
N LYS A 28 -9.30 8.03 33.08
CA LYS A 28 -10.44 7.90 34.00
C LYS A 28 -11.66 7.45 33.21
N ILE A 29 -12.21 6.29 33.53
CA ILE A 29 -13.45 5.81 32.91
C ILE A 29 -14.61 6.65 33.50
N VAL A 30 -14.97 7.73 32.80
CA VAL A 30 -16.27 8.38 32.96
C VAL A 30 -17.22 7.65 32.01
N LEU A 31 -18.12 6.84 32.57
CA LEU A 31 -19.18 6.18 31.80
C LEU A 31 -20.24 7.22 31.42
N ASN A 32 -19.98 7.98 30.36
CA ASN A 32 -21.06 8.60 29.59
C ASN A 32 -21.61 7.52 28.67
N ASP A 33 -22.52 6.70 29.21
CA ASP A 33 -23.30 5.75 28.42
C ASP A 33 -24.32 6.52 27.59
N THR A 34 -23.82 7.13 26.53
CA THR A 34 -24.63 7.60 25.41
C THR A 34 -23.96 6.97 24.20
N LEU A 35 -24.41 5.76 23.86
CA LEU A 35 -24.14 5.19 22.55
C LEU A 35 -24.70 6.16 21.51
N LYS A 36 -23.90 7.14 21.10
CA LYS A 36 -24.08 7.83 19.84
C LYS A 36 -23.97 6.73 18.80
N SER A 37 -25.11 6.21 18.37
CA SER A 37 -25.21 5.51 17.10
C SER A 37 -24.51 6.41 16.08
N GLU A 38 -23.37 5.99 15.52
CA GLU A 38 -22.80 6.71 14.41
C GLU A 38 -23.87 6.71 13.32
N THR A 39 -24.45 7.88 13.08
CA THR A 39 -25.44 8.07 12.03
C THR A 39 -24.79 7.72 10.72
N ILE A 40 -25.37 6.77 9.98
CA ILE A 40 -24.94 6.38 8.64
C ILE A 40 -24.87 7.65 7.77
N ASP A 41 -23.70 7.96 7.24
CA ASP A 41 -23.49 9.03 6.25
C ASP A 41 -23.39 8.40 4.85
N PRO A 42 -24.50 8.36 4.09
CA PRO A 42 -24.50 7.74 2.77
C PRO A 42 -23.54 8.41 1.78
N LEU A 43 -23.10 9.65 2.04
CA LEU A 43 -22.17 10.37 1.17
C LEU A 43 -20.70 10.08 1.48
N ARG A 44 -20.40 9.49 2.63
CA ARG A 44 -19.02 9.21 3.08
C ARG A 44 -18.23 8.33 2.09
N PRO A 45 -18.79 7.28 1.45
CA PRO A 45 -18.07 6.50 0.43
C PRO A 45 -17.75 7.32 -0.82
N ALA A 46 -18.68 8.15 -1.28
CA ALA A 46 -18.48 9.02 -2.43
C ALA A 46 -17.40 10.09 -2.14
N LYS A 47 -17.42 10.68 -0.93
CA LYS A 47 -16.38 11.64 -0.49
C LYS A 47 -15.00 10.99 -0.43
N ALA A 48 -14.88 9.79 0.15
CA ALA A 48 -13.61 9.07 0.22
C ALA A 48 -13.05 8.77 -1.17
N ALA A 49 -13.89 8.28 -2.09
CA ALA A 49 -13.52 8.04 -3.47
C ALA A 49 -13.06 9.32 -4.17
N PHE A 50 -13.82 10.41 -4.01
CA PHE A 50 -13.50 11.72 -4.59
C PHE A 50 -12.15 12.24 -4.11
N TYR A 51 -11.87 12.16 -2.80
CA TYR A 51 -10.56 12.54 -2.27
C TYR A 51 -9.43 11.71 -2.87
N SER A 52 -9.58 10.38 -2.93
CA SER A 52 -8.60 9.50 -3.57
C SER A 52 -8.41 9.77 -5.06
N ALA A 53 -9.43 10.29 -5.75
CA ALA A 53 -9.38 10.68 -7.16
C ALA A 53 -8.73 12.06 -7.39
N ILE A 54 -8.62 12.91 -6.37
CA ILE A 54 -7.81 14.14 -6.47
C ILE A 54 -6.34 13.78 -6.30
N LEU A 55 -6.03 13.04 -5.24
CA LEU A 55 -4.66 12.66 -4.92
C LEU A 55 -4.63 11.26 -4.29
N PRO A 56 -3.78 10.35 -4.80
CA PRO A 56 -3.69 8.99 -4.29
C PRO A 56 -3.46 8.96 -2.78
N GLY A 57 -4.21 8.13 -2.05
CA GLY A 57 -4.07 8.04 -0.59
C GLY A 57 -4.99 8.98 0.21
N LEU A 58 -5.59 10.02 -0.37
CA LEU A 58 -6.38 10.98 0.43
C LEU A 58 -7.68 10.38 0.98
N GLY A 59 -8.34 9.47 0.25
CA GLY A 59 -9.52 8.78 0.75
C GLY A 59 -9.20 7.89 1.95
N GLN A 60 -8.02 7.27 1.97
CA GLN A 60 -7.53 6.50 3.11
C GLN A 60 -7.25 7.41 4.31
N VAL A 61 -6.69 8.60 4.08
CA VAL A 61 -6.53 9.64 5.12
C VAL A 61 -7.88 10.06 5.69
N TYR A 62 -8.86 10.36 4.83
CA TYR A 62 -10.22 10.69 5.23
C TYR A 62 -10.86 9.57 6.07
N ASN A 63 -10.64 8.31 5.69
CA ASN A 63 -11.10 7.14 6.43
C ASN A 63 -10.26 6.81 7.69
N LYS A 64 -9.25 7.65 8.04
CA LYS A 64 -8.30 7.45 9.14
C LYS A 64 -7.47 6.16 9.01
N LYS A 65 -7.29 5.65 7.79
CA LYS A 65 -6.51 4.45 7.45
C LYS A 65 -5.12 4.81 6.91
N TYR A 66 -4.37 5.59 7.69
CA TYR A 66 -3.06 6.13 7.29
C TYR A 66 -2.04 5.06 6.89
N TRP A 67 -2.09 3.89 7.51
CA TRP A 67 -1.15 2.80 7.24
C TRP A 67 -1.23 2.27 5.80
N LYS A 68 -2.35 2.48 5.09
CA LYS A 68 -2.50 2.10 3.68
C LYS A 68 -1.82 3.08 2.71
N VAL A 69 -1.58 4.33 3.13
CA VAL A 69 -1.03 5.36 2.24
C VAL A 69 0.36 4.98 1.69
N PRO A 70 1.32 4.48 2.49
CA PRO A 70 2.59 4.00 1.97
C PRO A 70 2.44 2.89 0.92
N LEU A 71 1.43 2.02 1.03
CA LEU A 71 1.17 0.95 0.07
C LEU A 71 0.68 1.51 -1.27
N VAL A 72 -0.24 2.48 -1.24
CA VAL A 72 -0.73 3.17 -2.45
C VAL A 72 0.43 3.84 -3.19
N TYR A 73 1.25 4.61 -2.47
CA TYR A 73 2.42 5.27 -3.05
C TYR A 73 3.50 4.29 -3.48
N GLY A 74 3.68 3.18 -2.77
CA GLY A 74 4.59 2.11 -3.16
C GLY A 74 4.19 1.49 -4.50
N ALA A 75 2.92 1.15 -4.67
CA ALA A 75 2.40 0.53 -5.89
C ALA A 75 2.48 1.47 -7.10
N ILE A 76 1.99 2.70 -6.96
CA ILE A 76 2.04 3.71 -8.03
C ILE A 76 3.49 4.11 -8.31
N GLY A 77 4.27 4.42 -7.28
CA GLY A 77 5.66 4.87 -7.39
C GLY A 77 6.56 3.82 -8.04
N THR A 78 6.42 2.55 -7.68
CA THR A 78 7.14 1.44 -8.32
C THR A 78 6.79 1.33 -9.81
N SER A 79 5.50 1.47 -10.15
CA SER A 79 5.05 1.41 -11.55
C SER A 79 5.55 2.60 -12.37
N VAL A 80 5.58 3.80 -11.78
CA VAL A 80 6.20 5.00 -12.37
C VAL A 80 7.70 4.82 -12.59
N TYR A 81 8.41 4.24 -11.61
CA TYR A 81 9.83 3.96 -11.76
C TYR A 81 10.11 3.06 -12.97
N PHE A 82 9.39 1.94 -13.10
CA PHE A 82 9.54 1.04 -14.25
C PHE A 82 9.12 1.67 -15.57
N TYR A 83 8.11 2.54 -15.56
CA TYR A 83 7.72 3.30 -16.75
C TYR A 83 8.85 4.21 -17.23
N VAL A 84 9.44 5.00 -16.32
CA VAL A 84 10.52 5.96 -16.65
C VAL A 84 11.77 5.22 -17.12
N ASP A 85 12.16 4.15 -16.42
CA ASP A 85 13.32 3.34 -16.81
C ASP A 85 13.11 2.68 -18.19
N SER A 86 11.93 2.09 -18.42
CA SER A 86 11.59 1.49 -19.72
C SER A 86 11.55 2.53 -20.84
N GLN A 87 11.01 3.73 -20.58
CA GLN A 87 10.99 4.82 -21.55
C GLN A 87 12.39 5.35 -21.88
N LYS A 88 13.27 5.44 -20.88
CA LYS A 88 14.67 5.82 -21.08
C LYS A 88 15.38 4.81 -21.96
N ASN A 89 15.30 3.53 -21.63
CA ASN A 89 15.93 2.46 -22.41
C ASN A 89 15.34 2.39 -23.83
N TYR A 90 14.02 2.49 -23.98
CA TYR A 90 13.38 2.59 -25.30
C TYR A 90 13.98 3.70 -26.17
N ASN A 91 14.19 4.90 -25.60
CA ASN A 91 14.81 6.01 -26.33
C ASN A 91 16.25 5.69 -26.72
N ILE A 92 17.06 5.11 -25.83
CA ILE A 92 18.45 4.74 -26.12
C ILE A 92 18.53 3.81 -27.34
N TYR A 93 17.77 2.71 -27.34
CA TYR A 93 17.80 1.75 -28.45
C TYR A 93 17.18 2.32 -29.74
N ARG A 94 16.12 3.12 -29.63
CA ARG A 94 15.51 3.81 -30.78
C ARG A 94 16.50 4.79 -31.43
N ASP A 95 17.17 5.59 -30.61
CA ASP A 95 18.03 6.67 -31.08
C ASP A 95 19.32 6.10 -31.70
N GLU A 96 19.88 5.04 -31.12
CA GLU A 96 20.96 4.26 -31.73
C GLU A 96 20.55 3.70 -33.11
N TYR A 97 19.38 3.05 -33.19
CA TYR A 97 18.88 2.53 -34.48
C TYR A 97 18.72 3.64 -35.51
N LYS A 98 18.17 4.80 -35.12
CA LYS A 98 18.06 5.98 -35.98
C LYS A 98 19.42 6.50 -36.42
N ASN A 99 20.41 6.55 -35.54
CA ASN A 99 21.76 7.01 -35.87
C ASN A 99 22.44 6.13 -36.93
N ARG A 100 22.26 4.81 -36.85
CA ARG A 100 22.78 3.87 -37.86
C ARG A 100 22.17 4.09 -39.23
N LEU A 101 20.86 4.31 -39.30
CA LEU A 101 20.18 4.64 -40.55
C LEU A 101 20.68 5.97 -41.17
N LEU A 102 21.21 6.87 -40.33
CA LEU A 102 21.83 8.13 -40.75
C LEU A 102 23.33 8.00 -41.04
N GLY A 103 23.91 6.80 -40.97
CA GLY A 103 25.34 6.56 -41.16
C GLY A 103 26.24 7.14 -40.06
N LYS A 104 25.68 7.49 -38.90
CA LYS A 104 26.44 8.00 -37.75
C LYS A 104 27.08 6.85 -36.99
N THR A 105 28.26 7.11 -36.42
CA THR A 105 28.92 6.19 -35.48
C THR A 105 28.15 6.15 -34.16
N SER A 106 28.14 4.99 -33.51
CA SER A 106 27.53 4.84 -32.19
C SER A 106 28.38 5.54 -31.12
N ASP A 107 27.73 6.22 -30.18
CA ASP A 107 28.39 6.88 -29.05
C ASP A 107 28.80 5.91 -27.92
N SER A 108 28.36 4.64 -28.00
CA SER A 108 28.60 3.62 -26.98
C SER A 108 29.15 2.35 -27.60
N ASP A 109 30.32 1.88 -27.13
CA ASP A 109 30.92 0.62 -27.57
C ASP A 109 29.99 -0.59 -27.34
N TYR A 110 29.22 -0.57 -26.24
CA TYR A 110 28.21 -1.60 -26.00
C TYR A 110 27.13 -1.59 -27.09
N LEU A 111 26.59 -0.42 -27.42
CA LEU A 111 25.54 -0.30 -28.43
C LEU A 111 26.08 -0.62 -29.82
N ALA A 112 27.31 -0.19 -30.15
CA ALA A 112 27.98 -0.46 -31.42
C ALA A 112 28.09 -1.96 -31.73
N ARG A 113 28.30 -2.80 -30.71
CA ARG A 113 28.44 -4.26 -30.85
C ARG A 113 27.12 -5.01 -31.07
N LEU A 114 25.97 -4.36 -30.86
CA LEU A 114 24.67 -4.98 -31.08
C LEU A 114 24.33 -5.00 -32.57
N SER A 115 23.69 -6.08 -33.03
CA SER A 115 23.10 -6.14 -34.37
C SER A 115 21.80 -5.33 -34.46
N GLU A 116 21.37 -4.96 -35.67
CA GLU A 116 20.12 -4.25 -35.88
C GLU A 116 18.90 -5.00 -35.32
N ASN A 117 18.87 -6.32 -35.50
CA ASN A 117 17.81 -7.17 -34.94
C ASN A 117 17.80 -7.15 -33.40
N GLN A 118 18.98 -7.08 -32.77
CA GLN A 118 19.08 -6.95 -31.31
C GLN A 118 18.56 -5.59 -30.84
N LEU A 119 18.90 -4.50 -31.55
CA LEU A 119 18.39 -3.16 -31.25
C LEU A 119 16.86 -3.10 -31.37
N LEU A 120 16.30 -3.60 -32.46
CA LEU A 120 14.85 -3.65 -32.69
C LEU A 120 14.14 -4.49 -31.63
N THR A 121 14.72 -5.63 -31.25
CA THR A 121 14.15 -6.50 -30.21
C THR A 121 14.16 -5.82 -28.86
N ALA A 122 15.30 -5.21 -28.47
CA ALA A 122 15.42 -4.46 -27.22
C ALA A 122 14.43 -3.28 -27.19
N GLN A 123 14.36 -2.50 -28.27
CA GLN A 123 13.41 -1.40 -28.41
C GLN A 123 11.96 -1.87 -28.19
N LYS A 124 11.52 -2.94 -28.87
CA LYS A 124 10.16 -3.49 -28.72
C LYS A 124 9.91 -4.00 -27.30
N GLN A 125 10.90 -4.61 -26.67
CA GLN A 125 10.80 -5.07 -25.29
C GLN A 125 10.57 -3.90 -24.33
N PHE A 126 11.39 -2.85 -24.41
CA PHE A 126 11.25 -1.68 -23.55
C PHE A 126 9.98 -0.87 -23.84
N GLN A 127 9.52 -0.83 -25.09
CA GLN A 127 8.21 -0.30 -25.44
C GLN A 127 7.10 -1.04 -24.70
N ARG A 128 7.07 -2.38 -24.80
CA ARG A 128 6.04 -3.20 -24.13
C ARG A 128 6.10 -3.05 -22.61
N ASN A 129 7.30 -3.01 -22.03
CA ASN A 129 7.47 -2.83 -20.59
C ASN A 129 6.96 -1.45 -20.12
N ARG A 130 7.24 -0.39 -20.89
CA ARG A 130 6.71 0.95 -20.62
C ARG A 130 5.18 0.95 -20.67
N ASP A 131 4.61 0.38 -21.74
CA ASP A 131 3.16 0.37 -21.94
C ASP A 131 2.47 -0.45 -20.83
N LEU A 132 3.06 -1.58 -20.42
CA LEU A 132 2.59 -2.35 -19.26
C LEU A 132 2.70 -1.57 -17.94
N SER A 133 3.80 -0.84 -17.73
CA SER A 133 3.96 0.00 -16.54
C SER A 133 2.93 1.12 -16.48
N ALA A 134 2.56 1.71 -17.63
CA ALA A 134 1.48 2.69 -17.72
C ALA A 134 0.13 2.08 -17.34
N LEU A 135 -0.16 0.85 -17.79
CA LEU A 135 -1.35 0.13 -17.36
C LEU A 135 -1.38 -0.10 -15.85
N PHE A 136 -0.25 -0.47 -15.23
CA PHE A 136 -0.18 -0.60 -13.77
C PHE A 136 -0.36 0.73 -13.04
N ILE A 137 0.19 1.84 -13.54
CA ILE A 137 -0.04 3.17 -12.95
C ILE A 137 -1.54 3.47 -12.91
N VAL A 138 -2.22 3.33 -14.05
CA VAL A 138 -3.68 3.58 -14.15
C VAL A 138 -4.45 2.59 -13.28
N GLY A 139 -4.09 1.31 -13.33
CA GLY A 139 -4.74 0.26 -12.55
C GLY A 139 -4.65 0.50 -11.05
N PHE A 140 -3.46 0.81 -10.52
CA PHE A 140 -3.29 1.12 -9.10
C PHE A 140 -3.96 2.43 -8.70
N TYR A 141 -3.98 3.43 -9.60
CA TYR A 141 -4.69 4.68 -9.35
C TYR A 141 -6.21 4.45 -9.17
N VAL A 142 -6.81 3.66 -10.07
CA VAL A 142 -8.23 3.28 -9.98
C VAL A 142 -8.49 2.42 -8.75
N LEU A 143 -7.63 1.43 -8.49
CA LEU A 143 -7.76 0.55 -7.32
C LEU A 143 -7.72 1.34 -6.01
N ASN A 144 -6.87 2.36 -5.93
CA ASN A 144 -6.80 3.27 -4.78
C ASN A 144 -8.12 4.01 -4.52
N ILE A 145 -8.85 4.40 -5.58
CA ILE A 145 -10.16 5.07 -5.45
C ILE A 145 -11.20 4.07 -4.94
N ILE A 146 -11.23 2.88 -5.54
CA ILE A 146 -12.17 1.81 -5.17
C ILE A 146 -11.95 1.36 -3.73
N ASP A 147 -10.71 1.13 -3.32
CA ASP A 147 -10.36 0.71 -1.95
C ASP A 147 -10.84 1.73 -0.91
N ALA A 148 -10.63 3.03 -1.16
CA ALA A 148 -11.13 4.08 -0.27
C ALA A 148 -12.67 4.15 -0.21
N ASN A 149 -13.35 3.89 -1.33
CA ASN A 149 -14.82 3.83 -1.38
C ASN A 149 -15.36 2.67 -0.54
N ILE A 150 -14.81 1.46 -0.74
CA ILE A 150 -15.22 0.24 -0.04
C ILE A 150 -14.95 0.37 1.46
N ASP A 151 -13.75 0.84 1.85
CA ASP A 151 -13.42 1.08 3.26
C ASP A 151 -14.43 2.02 3.95
N ALA A 152 -14.78 3.10 3.26
CA ALA A 152 -15.74 4.08 3.76
C ALA A 152 -17.16 3.51 3.86
N ALA A 153 -17.57 2.65 2.93
CA ALA A 153 -18.85 1.97 2.97
C ALA A 153 -18.91 0.96 4.14
N LEU A 154 -17.88 0.11 4.26
CA LEU A 154 -17.81 -0.93 5.29
C LEU A 154 -17.71 -0.34 6.71
N SER A 155 -17.01 0.78 6.87
CA SER A 155 -16.84 1.42 8.18
C SER A 155 -18.12 1.94 8.84
N GLN A 156 -19.22 2.07 8.08
CA GLN A 156 -20.51 2.52 8.60
C GLN A 156 -21.39 1.37 9.08
N PHE A 157 -21.09 0.14 8.66
CA PHE A 157 -21.78 -1.02 9.20
C PHE A 157 -21.30 -1.22 10.63
N ASN A 158 -22.22 -1.08 11.58
CA ASN A 158 -21.95 -1.26 12.99
C ASN A 158 -21.64 -2.75 13.26
N VAL A 159 -20.37 -3.13 13.17
CA VAL A 159 -19.89 -4.36 13.77
C VAL A 159 -19.77 -4.07 15.26
N SER A 160 -20.88 -4.19 15.98
CA SER A 160 -20.88 -4.07 17.44
C SER A 160 -20.16 -5.29 18.03
N GLU A 161 -18.84 -5.33 17.94
CA GLU A 161 -18.03 -6.19 18.79
C GLU A 161 -18.06 -5.60 20.20
N LYS A 162 -19.17 -5.80 20.92
CA LYS A 162 -19.11 -5.84 22.38
C LYS A 162 -18.44 -7.15 22.81
N LEU A 163 -17.24 -7.42 22.31
CA LEU A 163 -16.38 -8.48 22.83
C LEU A 163 -15.77 -7.97 24.13
N ALA A 164 -16.55 -8.01 25.20
CA ALA A 164 -16.06 -7.67 26.52
C ALA A 164 -15.27 -8.85 27.08
N PHE A 165 -13.94 -8.76 27.07
CA PHE A 165 -13.10 -9.65 27.87
C PHE A 165 -13.35 -9.31 29.35
N LYS A 166 -14.23 -10.06 30.01
CA LYS A 166 -14.53 -9.90 31.44
C LYS A 166 -13.84 -11.02 32.21
N PRO A 167 -12.65 -10.82 32.79
CA PRO A 167 -12.08 -11.78 33.71
C PRO A 167 -12.95 -11.85 34.97
N VAL A 168 -13.69 -12.96 35.13
CA VAL A 168 -14.51 -13.19 36.32
C VAL A 168 -13.66 -13.95 37.35
N ILE A 169 -13.31 -13.28 38.45
CA ILE A 169 -12.65 -13.93 39.59
C ILE A 169 -13.73 -14.32 40.60
N ASN A 170 -14.12 -15.59 40.62
CA ASN A 170 -15.09 -16.11 41.57
C ASN A 170 -14.37 -16.61 42.83
N PHE A 171 -14.52 -15.91 43.95
CA PHE A 171 -14.12 -16.41 45.26
C PHE A 171 -15.28 -17.23 45.85
N ARG A 172 -15.27 -18.55 45.65
CA ARG A 172 -16.19 -19.45 46.35
C ARG A 172 -15.60 -19.75 47.73
N ASN A 173 -16.27 -19.28 48.78
CA ASN A 173 -15.72 -19.24 50.12
C ASN A 173 -16.05 -20.50 50.94
N GLU A 174 -15.84 -21.69 50.38
CA GLU A 174 -15.96 -22.97 51.10
C GLU A 174 -14.97 -23.97 50.44
N ASN A 175 -13.80 -24.13 51.07
CA ASN A 175 -12.58 -24.81 50.59
C ASN A 175 -11.65 -23.97 49.69
N LEU A 176 -10.39 -23.88 50.11
CA LEU A 176 -9.26 -23.07 49.62
C LEU A 176 -8.77 -23.41 48.19
N SER A 177 -9.65 -23.76 47.25
CA SER A 177 -9.27 -24.01 45.85
C SER A 177 -9.45 -22.75 45.01
N ARG A 178 -8.35 -22.01 44.81
CA ARG A 178 -8.31 -20.81 43.95
C ARG A 178 -8.38 -21.22 42.48
N ASN A 179 -9.56 -21.10 41.86
CA ASN A 179 -9.76 -21.38 40.44
C ASN A 179 -9.58 -20.12 39.59
N TYR A 180 -8.64 -20.14 38.64
CA TYR A 180 -8.49 -19.11 37.61
C TYR A 180 -9.24 -19.58 36.36
N GLY A 181 -10.22 -18.81 35.89
CA GLY A 181 -10.98 -19.12 34.69
C GLY A 181 -11.13 -17.89 33.78
N LEU A 182 -11.08 -18.11 32.47
CA LEU A 182 -11.43 -17.13 31.46
C LEU A 182 -12.85 -17.43 30.99
N SER A 183 -13.74 -16.44 31.01
CA SER A 183 -15.12 -16.58 30.51
C SER A 183 -15.33 -15.60 29.37
N LEU A 184 -15.81 -16.12 28.24
CA LEU A 184 -16.26 -15.34 27.09
C LEU A 184 -17.79 -15.30 27.14
N ALA A 185 -18.36 -14.09 27.27
CA ALA A 185 -19.79 -13.89 27.21
C ALA A 185 -20.16 -13.28 25.84
N TYR A 186 -21.05 -13.96 25.11
CA TYR A 186 -21.57 -13.52 23.82
C TYR A 186 -23.08 -13.23 23.95
N SER A 187 -23.53 -12.06 23.50
CA SER A 187 -24.97 -11.74 23.39
C SER A 187 -25.27 -11.26 21.97
N PHE A 188 -26.26 -11.87 21.34
CA PHE A 188 -26.89 -11.37 20.12
C PHE A 188 -28.07 -10.46 20.45
#